data_AF-A0AAW2VLM3-F1
#
_entry.id   AF-A0AAW2VLM3-F1
#
_cell.length_a   1.000
_cell.length_b   1.000
_cell.length_c   1.000
_cell.angle_alpha   90.00
_cell.angle_beta   90.00
_cell.angle_gamma   90.00
#
_symmetry.space_group_name_H-M   'P 1'
#
loop_
_entity.id
_entity.type
_entity.pdbx_description
1 polymer ?
#
loop_
_entity_poly.entity_id
_entity_poly.type
_entity_poly.pdbx_seq_one_letter_code
_entity_poly.pdbx_strand_id
1 'polypeptide(L)'
;MVMRINLDCNACCRKMRRIILRMKEIETHMIEKQQHRVTVCGRFVPAEVAIKIRKKMNRRVKILEIQELGNINGHVEQIPPPVLAQPVEQMPPVLAQPFSNLPNYTSHL
;
A
#
# COMPACT_ATOMS: atom_id res chain seq x y z
N MET A 1 -2.34 12.58 -8.33
CA MET A 1 -1.49 11.79 -7.40
C MET A 1 -2.02 11.90 -5.98
N VAL A 2 -2.04 10.78 -5.25
CA VAL A 2 -2.39 10.70 -3.83
C VAL A 2 -1.15 10.30 -3.03
N MET A 3 -0.87 11.00 -1.93
CA MET A 3 0.27 10.73 -1.05
C MET A 3 -0.13 10.76 0.43
N ARG A 4 0.61 10.00 1.24
CA ARG A 4 0.51 9.98 2.70
C ARG A 4 1.64 10.78 3.33
N ILE A 5 1.28 11.66 4.26
CA ILE A 5 2.20 12.49 5.05
C ILE A 5 1.58 12.80 6.42
N ASN A 6 2.34 12.65 7.50
CA ASN A 6 1.86 12.95 8.85
C ASN A 6 1.66 14.47 9.02
N LEU A 7 0.45 14.89 9.39
CA LEU A 7 0.05 16.29 9.56
C LEU A 7 -0.64 16.49 10.92
N ASP A 8 0.11 16.32 12.00
CA ASP A 8 -0.44 16.18 13.35
C ASP A 8 -1.07 17.48 13.90
N CYS A 9 -0.65 18.65 13.39
CA CYS A 9 -1.12 19.95 13.84
C CYS A 9 -1.55 20.88 12.71
N ASN A 10 -2.29 21.93 13.07
CA ASN A 10 -2.79 22.91 12.10
C ASN A 10 -1.65 23.70 11.43
N ALA A 11 -0.53 23.91 12.15
CA ALA A 11 0.67 24.52 11.59
C ALA A 11 1.28 23.67 10.47
N CYS A 12 1.33 22.34 10.62
CA CYS A 12 1.78 21.41 9.58
C CYS A 12 0.87 21.46 8.36
N CYS A 13 -0.45 21.47 8.56
CA CYS A 13 -1.42 21.60 7.46
C CYS A 13 -1.23 22.91 6.68
N ARG A 14 -1.09 24.03 7.40
CA ARG A 14 -0.83 25.36 6.80
C ARG A 14 0.53 25.40 6.09
N LYS A 15 1.55 24.71 6.61
CA LYS A 15 2.86 24.60 5.96
C LYS A 15 2.76 23.80 4.65
N MET A 16 2.09 22.65 4.68
CA MET A 16 1.85 21.82 3.50
C MET A 16 1.11 22.60 2.41
N ARG A 17 0.03 23.28 2.76
CA ARG A 17 -0.74 24.11 1.83
C ARG A 17 0.12 25.21 1.20
N ARG A 18 0.96 25.90 1.98
CA ARG A 18 1.91 26.90 1.45
C ARG A 18 2.94 26.32 0.48
N ILE A 19 3.41 25.10 0.74
CA ILE A 19 4.35 24.42 -0.18
C ILE A 19 3.65 24.09 -1.49
N ILE A 20 2.42 23.55 -1.42
CA ILE A 20 1.62 23.21 -2.60
C ILE A 20 1.31 24.44 -3.45
N LEU A 21 0.84 25.53 -2.84
CA LEU A 21 0.53 26.78 -3.55
C LEU A 21 1.75 27.45 -4.21
N ARG A 22 2.98 27.07 -3.85
CA ARG A 22 4.20 27.55 -4.49
C ARG A 22 4.63 26.70 -5.68
N MET A 23 4.03 25.52 -5.88
CA MET A 23 4.31 24.65 -7.03
C MET A 23 3.34 25.03 -8.15
N LYS A 24 3.88 25.65 -9.21
CA LYS A 24 3.08 26.15 -10.34
C LYS A 24 2.48 25.02 -11.18
N GLU A 25 3.12 23.85 -11.14
CA GLU A 25 2.68 22.63 -11.81
C GLU A 25 1.44 21.98 -11.18
N ILE A 26 1.00 22.43 -9.99
CA ILE A 26 -0.19 21.91 -9.32
C ILE A 26 -1.37 22.85 -9.56
N GLU A 27 -2.44 22.30 -10.13
CA GLU A 27 -3.67 23.00 -10.45
C GLU A 27 -4.66 22.93 -9.28
N THR A 28 -4.86 21.73 -8.73
CA THR A 28 -5.80 21.50 -7.63
C THR A 28 -5.18 20.63 -6.54
N HIS A 29 -5.66 20.79 -5.32
CA HIS A 29 -5.19 20.03 -4.17
C HIS A 29 -6.28 19.83 -3.13
N MET A 30 -6.18 18.71 -2.41
CA MET A 30 -7.02 18.37 -1.27
C MET A 30 -6.13 17.86 -0.14
N ILE A 31 -6.35 18.35 1.08
CA ILE A 31 -5.58 17.97 2.28
C ILE A 31 -6.56 17.41 3.31
N GLU A 32 -6.43 16.12 3.60
CA GLU A 32 -7.26 15.40 4.55
C GLU A 32 -6.42 15.08 5.79
N LYS A 33 -6.43 16.02 6.76
CA LYS A 33 -5.64 15.91 7.99
C LYS A 33 -5.91 14.61 8.73
N GLN A 34 -7.18 14.24 8.89
CA GLN A 34 -7.59 13.05 9.67
C GLN A 34 -7.05 11.74 9.09
N GLN A 35 -6.83 11.69 7.77
CA GLN A 35 -6.36 10.51 7.06
C GLN A 35 -4.86 10.57 6.74
N HIS A 36 -4.17 11.65 7.13
CA HIS A 36 -2.79 11.93 6.72
C HIS A 36 -2.60 11.85 5.20
N ARG A 37 -3.63 12.25 4.45
CA ARG A 37 -3.72 12.08 2.99
C ARG A 37 -3.73 13.43 2.31
N VAL A 38 -2.99 13.52 1.21
CA VAL A 38 -2.95 14.70 0.34
C VAL A 38 -3.09 14.26 -1.09
N THR A 39 -4.04 14.86 -1.79
CA THR A 39 -4.27 14.65 -3.22
C THR A 39 -3.87 15.92 -3.94
N VAL A 40 -3.12 15.76 -5.04
CA VAL A 40 -2.70 16.85 -5.92
C VAL A 40 -2.94 16.45 -7.37
N CYS A 41 -3.45 17.40 -8.15
CA CYS A 41 -3.70 17.25 -9.59
C CYS A 41 -3.05 18.41 -10.34
N GLY A 42 -2.64 18.13 -11.57
CA GLY A 42 -1.90 19.06 -12.43
C GLY A 42 -0.90 18.30 -13.29
N ARG A 43 -0.13 19.02 -14.09
CA ARG A 43 0.88 18.46 -14.98
C ARG A 43 2.26 18.49 -14.31
N PHE A 44 2.63 17.40 -13.65
CA PHE A 44 3.89 17.27 -12.93
C PHE A 44 4.43 15.84 -12.93
N VAL A 45 5.72 15.69 -12.63
CA VAL A 45 6.34 14.39 -12.38
C VAL A 45 6.13 14.01 -10.90
N PRO A 46 5.44 12.89 -10.57
CA PRO A 46 5.12 12.47 -9.20
C PRO A 46 6.33 12.44 -8.25
N ALA A 47 7.45 11.92 -8.74
CA ALA A 47 8.70 11.82 -7.97
C ALA A 47 9.25 13.19 -7.57
N GLU A 48 9.22 14.19 -8.47
CA GLU A 48 9.72 15.54 -8.18
C GLU A 48 8.89 16.23 -7.11
N VAL A 49 7.55 16.11 -7.20
CA VAL A 49 6.63 16.67 -6.21
C VAL A 49 6.84 16.01 -4.85
N ALA A 50 6.96 14.68 -4.80
CA ALA A 50 7.23 13.95 -3.56
C ALA A 50 8.57 14.36 -2.93
N ILE A 51 9.63 14.53 -3.74
CA ILE A 51 10.96 14.98 -3.28
C ILE A 51 10.88 16.42 -2.74
N LYS A 52 10.24 17.35 -3.46
CA LYS A 52 10.06 18.75 -3.00
C LYS A 52 9.33 18.79 -1.66
N ILE A 53 8.25 18.03 -1.53
CA ILE A 53 7.45 17.98 -0.29
C ILE A 53 8.28 17.37 0.84
N ARG A 54 8.96 16.25 0.62
CA ARG A 54 9.84 15.63 1.63
C ARG A 54 10.87 16.62 2.16
N LYS A 55 11.55 17.34 1.25
CA LYS A 55 12.56 18.36 1.59
C LYS A 55 11.98 19.56 2.33
N LYS A 56 10.81 20.06 1.95
CA LYS A 56 10.21 21.26 2.58
C LYS A 56 9.50 20.95 3.89
N MET A 57 8.90 19.77 4.02
CA MET A 57 8.22 19.34 5.24
C MET A 57 9.17 18.73 6.26
N ASN A 58 10.33 18.22 5.85
CA ASN A 58 11.20 17.36 6.67
C ASN A 58 10.44 16.17 7.26
N ARG A 59 9.59 15.54 6.45
CA ARG A 59 8.76 14.39 6.83
C ARG A 59 8.79 13.32 5.75
N ARG A 60 8.58 12.06 6.15
CA ARG A 60 8.40 10.96 5.19
C ARG A 60 7.13 11.20 4.37
N VAL A 61 7.25 10.97 3.07
CA VAL A 61 6.15 11.01 2.10
C VAL A 61 6.07 9.61 1.49
N LYS A 62 4.88 9.02 1.46
CA LYS A 62 4.60 7.77 0.76
C LYS A 62 3.63 8.07 -0.38
N ILE A 63 4.00 7.77 -1.62
CA ILE A 63 3.04 7.83 -2.73
C ILE A 63 2.10 6.64 -2.58
N LEU A 64 0.79 6.89 -2.61
CA LEU A 64 -0.24 5.86 -2.52
C LEU A 64 -0.76 5.50 -3.91
N GLU A 65 -1.00 6.51 -4.75
CA GLU A 65 -1.60 6.32 -6.06
C GLU A 65 -1.13 7.41 -7.04
N ILE A 66 -0.89 7.02 -8.29
CA ILE A 66 -0.60 7.94 -9.39
C ILE A 66 -1.70 7.72 -10.42
N GLN A 67 -2.46 8.78 -10.71
CA GLN A 67 -3.43 8.79 -11.81
C GLN A 67 -2.82 9.59 -12.95
N GLU A 68 -2.50 8.90 -14.03
CA GLU A 68 -1.95 9.49 -15.26
C GLU A 68 -3.08 9.61 -16.27
N LEU A 69 -3.38 10.84 -16.72
CA LEU A 69 -4.40 11.12 -17.72
C LEU A 69 -3.79 11.31 -19.12
N GLY A 70 -2.84 10.44 -19.50
CA GLY A 70 -2.22 10.49 -20.83
C GLY A 70 -0.96 9.66 -21.00
N ASN A 71 -1.12 8.56 -21.75
CA ASN A 71 -0.12 7.72 -22.42
C ASN A 71 0.71 6.68 -21.62
N ILE A 72 0.41 5.43 -21.99
CA ILE A 72 1.25 4.23 -22.00
C ILE A 72 2.77 4.46 -22.07
N ASN A 73 3.50 3.58 -21.37
CA ASN A 73 4.96 3.32 -21.38
C ASN A 73 5.80 4.10 -20.36
N GLY A 74 5.99 3.48 -19.19
CA GLY A 74 7.00 3.91 -18.22
C GLY A 74 6.86 3.27 -16.85
N HIS A 75 6.88 1.92 -16.80
CA HIS A 75 6.96 1.17 -15.55
C HIS A 75 8.25 1.54 -14.79
N VAL A 76 8.21 2.53 -13.90
CA VAL A 76 9.21 2.64 -12.84
C VAL A 76 8.76 1.72 -11.72
N GLU A 77 9.22 0.48 -11.86
CA GLU A 77 9.43 -0.55 -10.86
C GLU A 77 9.00 -0.17 -9.44
N GLN A 78 7.83 -0.68 -9.06
CA GLN A 78 7.54 -0.91 -7.66
C GLN A 78 8.56 -1.92 -7.15
N ILE A 79 9.49 -1.47 -6.33
CA ILE A 79 10.16 -2.35 -5.36
C ILE A 79 9.28 -2.34 -4.11
N PRO A 80 8.33 -3.28 -3.92
CA PRO A 80 7.75 -3.47 -2.60
C PRO A 80 8.85 -3.95 -1.63
N PRO A 81 8.88 -3.47 -0.37
CA PRO A 81 9.79 -4.00 0.65
C PRO A 81 9.56 -5.51 0.85
N PRO A 82 10.60 -6.28 1.23
CA PRO A 82 10.49 -7.73 1.38
C PRO A 82 9.49 -8.01 2.50
N VAL A 83 8.33 -8.56 2.16
CA VAL A 83 7.42 -9.08 3.17
C VAL A 83 7.99 -10.41 3.61
N LEU A 84 8.48 -10.43 4.85
CA LEU A 84 9.02 -11.58 5.56
C LEU A 84 8.12 -12.82 5.39
N ALA A 85 8.77 -13.96 5.21
CA ALA A 85 8.19 -15.29 5.16
C ALA A 85 7.16 -15.54 6.28
N GLN A 86 6.02 -16.13 5.92
CA GLN A 86 5.17 -16.86 6.86
C GLN A 86 5.50 -18.36 6.74
N PRO A 87 5.68 -19.11 7.84
CA PRO A 87 5.88 -20.56 7.77
C PRO A 87 4.60 -21.22 7.25
N VAL A 88 4.74 -22.08 6.26
CA VAL A 88 3.68 -23.01 5.85
C VAL A 88 3.51 -24.04 6.97
N GLU A 89 2.41 -23.94 7.72
CA GLU A 89 2.05 -25.00 8.66
C GLU A 89 1.73 -26.29 7.88
N GLN A 90 2.39 -27.36 8.32
CA GLN A 90 2.38 -28.69 7.73
C GLN A 90 1.02 -29.36 7.96
N MET A 91 0.42 -29.91 6.91
CA MET A 91 -0.63 -30.93 7.05
C MET A 91 -0.02 -32.29 6.72
N PRO A 92 -0.07 -33.29 7.63
CA PRO A 92 0.48 -34.62 7.35
C PRO A 92 -0.38 -35.39 6.34
N PRO A 93 0.22 -36.31 5.56
CA PRO A 93 -0.46 -37.05 4.51
C PRO A 93 -1.45 -38.07 5.08
N VAL A 94 -2.60 -38.14 4.41
CA VAL A 94 -3.65 -39.16 4.51
C VAL A 94 -3.08 -40.58 4.46
N LEU A 95 -3.32 -41.37 5.53
CA LEU A 95 -3.13 -42.82 5.50
C LEU A 95 -4.48 -43.46 5.17
N ALA A 96 -4.62 -43.98 3.94
CA ALA A 96 -5.75 -44.79 3.55
C ALA A 96 -5.71 -46.14 4.29
N GLN A 97 -6.79 -46.51 4.97
CA GLN A 97 -6.99 -47.87 5.47
C GLN A 97 -8.01 -48.59 4.57
N PRO A 98 -7.71 -49.80 4.05
CA PRO A 98 -8.67 -50.57 3.28
C PRO A 98 -9.72 -51.21 4.21
N PHE A 99 -10.99 -50.87 3.98
CA PHE A 99 -12.12 -51.64 4.49
C PHE A 99 -12.21 -52.97 3.73
N SER A 100 -11.70 -54.04 4.33
CA SER A 100 -12.14 -55.41 4.01
C SER A 100 -13.08 -55.88 5.11
N ASN A 101 -14.34 -56.08 4.73
CA ASN A 101 -15.43 -56.56 5.57
C ASN A 101 -15.21 -58.00 6.08
N LEU A 102 -15.75 -58.24 7.30
CA LEU A 102 -16.16 -59.45 8.05
C LEU A 102 -16.68 -60.67 7.22
N PRO A 103 -17.12 -61.81 7.81
CA PRO A 103 -17.10 -62.29 9.22
C PRO A 103 -16.75 -63.80 9.39
N ASN A 104 -16.56 -64.26 10.64
CA ASN A 104 -17.30 -65.39 11.25
C ASN A 104 -16.56 -65.93 12.48
N TYR A 105 -17.16 -65.83 13.66
CA TYR A 105 -17.16 -66.98 14.57
C TYR A 105 -18.39 -66.94 15.46
N THR A 106 -19.03 -68.10 15.53
CA THR A 106 -20.30 -68.36 16.18
C THR A 106 -20.11 -68.52 17.69
N SER A 107 -21.19 -68.25 18.40
CA SER A 107 -21.43 -68.42 19.83
C SER A 107 -20.96 -69.76 20.41
N HIS A 108 -20.40 -69.72 21.62
CA HIS A 108 -20.50 -70.83 22.57
C HIS A 108 -20.82 -70.29 23.98
N LEU A 109 -21.89 -70.88 24.53
CA LEU A 109 -22.46 -70.83 25.89
C LEU A 109 -23.64 -69.87 26.08
#